data_AF-A0A0C3PKK1-F1
#
_entry.id   AF-A0A0C3PKK1-F1
#
_cell.length_a   1.000
_cell.length_b   1.000
_cell.length_c   1.000
_cell.angle_alpha   90.00
_cell.angle_beta   90.00
_cell.angle_gamma   90.00
#
_symmetry.space_group_name_H-M   'P 1'
#
loop_
_entity.id
_entity.type
_entity.pdbx_description
1 polymer ?
#
loop_
_entity_poly.entity_id
_entity_poly.type
_entity_poly.pdbx_seq_one_letter_code
_entity_poly.pdbx_strand_id
1 'polypeptide(L)'
;KHIFCGRSTAVGASTIATKPSKNKIHSIKEVSEFTIAYAAVMAYFTLLSEEMFRKAVGGLVYGDFYCTIISLFEEKETDPWVKETLAWWNQ
;
A
#
# COMPACT_ATOMS: atom_id res chain seq x y z
N LYS A 1 -6.87 6.63 22.23
CA LYS A 1 -6.75 5.51 23.21
C LYS A 1 -7.08 4.21 22.46
N HIS A 2 -6.12 3.32 22.24
CA HIS A 2 -6.36 2.03 21.59
C HIS A 2 -6.89 1.00 22.62
N ILE A 3 -7.91 0.24 22.24
CA ILE A 3 -8.62 -0.73 23.10
C ILE A 3 -7.82 -2.05 23.22
N PHE A 4 -6.88 -2.30 22.30
CA PHE A 4 -6.06 -3.51 22.29
C PHE A 4 -4.57 -3.17 22.39
N CYS A 5 -4.08 -3.08 23.63
CA CYS A 5 -2.65 -3.07 23.92
C CYS A 5 -2.19 -4.50 24.24
N GLY A 6 -1.14 -4.99 23.57
CA GLY A 6 -0.50 -6.24 23.95
C GLY A 6 0.04 -6.17 25.38
N ARG A 7 0.19 -7.33 26.05
CA ARG A 7 0.63 -7.43 27.46
C ARG A 7 1.89 -6.61 27.76
N SER A 8 2.84 -6.55 26.83
CA SER A 8 4.08 -5.76 26.94
C SER A 8 3.83 -4.25 27.03
N THR A 9 2.87 -3.72 26.27
CA THR A 9 2.51 -2.30 26.29
C THR A 9 1.77 -1.89 27.57
N ALA A 10 1.02 -2.81 28.18
CA ALA A 10 0.30 -2.55 29.43
C ALA A 10 1.23 -2.39 30.66
N VAL A 11 2.43 -2.98 30.61
CA VAL A 11 3.41 -2.95 31.72
C VAL A 11 4.47 -1.84 31.51
N GLY A 12 4.24 -0.91 30.58
CA GLY A 12 5.14 0.22 30.34
C GLY A 12 6.43 -0.15 29.61
N ALA A 13 6.54 -1.36 29.06
CA ALA A 13 7.63 -1.69 28.14
C ALA A 13 7.39 -1.02 26.77
N SER A 14 8.48 -0.78 26.04
CA SER A 14 8.45 -0.24 24.67
C SER A 14 7.36 -0.92 23.84
N THR A 15 6.60 -0.14 23.08
CA THR A 15 5.57 -0.63 22.16
C THR A 15 6.22 -1.47 21.07
N ILE A 16 6.27 -2.79 21.27
CA ILE A 16 6.64 -3.72 20.21
C ILE A 16 5.40 -3.88 19.34
N ALA A 17 5.53 -3.59 18.04
CA ALA A 17 4.48 -3.87 17.07
C ALA A 17 4.05 -5.34 17.22
N THR A 18 2.79 -5.58 17.58
CA THR A 18 2.27 -6.91 17.92
C THR A 18 2.25 -7.85 16.72
N LYS A 19 2.36 -7.31 15.50
CA LYS A 19 2.47 -8.06 14.25
C LYS A 19 3.61 -7.51 13.41
N PRO A 20 4.44 -8.37 12.79
CA PRO A 20 5.36 -7.93 11.75
C PRO A 20 4.60 -7.22 10.63
N SER A 21 5.25 -6.28 9.95
CA SER A 21 4.66 -5.59 8.79
C SER A 21 4.23 -6.60 7.74
N LYS A 22 3.22 -6.26 6.92
CA LYS A 22 2.74 -7.13 5.84
C LYS A 22 3.86 -7.55 4.90
N ASN A 23 4.79 -6.64 4.59
CA ASN A 23 5.96 -6.93 3.77
C ASN A 23 6.84 -8.01 4.39
N LYS A 24 7.09 -7.93 5.72
CA LYS A 24 7.86 -8.95 6.44
C LYS A 24 7.15 -10.30 6.51
N ILE A 25 5.82 -10.30 6.65
CA ILE A 25 5.00 -11.53 6.64
C ILE A 25 5.07 -12.22 5.27
N HIS A 26 4.98 -11.43 4.20
CA HIS A 26 4.95 -11.94 2.83
C HIS A 26 6.34 -12.00 2.16
N SER A 27 7.42 -11.71 2.90
CA SER A 27 8.79 -11.68 2.39
C SER A 27 8.95 -10.79 1.15
N ILE A 28 8.20 -9.69 1.09
CA ILE A 28 8.32 -8.66 0.05
C ILE A 28 9.58 -7.86 0.36
N LYS A 29 10.59 -8.01 -0.49
CA LYS A 29 11.92 -7.37 -0.33
C LYS A 29 12.03 -6.07 -1.12
N GLU A 30 11.22 -5.92 -2.16
CA GLU A 30 11.23 -4.77 -3.05
C GLU A 30 9.78 -4.35 -3.36
N VAL A 31 9.59 -3.05 -3.56
CA VAL A 31 8.37 -2.45 -4.06
C VAL A 31 8.31 -2.68 -5.56
N SER A 32 7.25 -3.36 -5.99
CA SER A 32 6.88 -3.55 -7.39
C SER A 32 5.77 -2.59 -7.82
N GLU A 33 5.50 -2.52 -9.12
CA GLU A 33 4.36 -1.84 -9.73
C GLU A 33 3.03 -2.27 -9.09
N PHE A 34 2.85 -3.55 -8.74
CA PHE A 34 1.68 -4.05 -8.02
C PHE A 34 1.52 -3.42 -6.63
N THR A 35 2.65 -3.18 -5.95
CA THR A 35 2.67 -2.57 -4.61
C THR A 35 2.35 -1.07 -4.70
N ILE A 36 2.88 -0.39 -5.73
CA ILE A 36 2.58 1.01 -6.03
C ILE A 36 1.09 1.18 -6.38
N ALA A 37 0.56 0.33 -7.25
CA ALA A 37 -0.86 0.34 -7.63
C ALA A 37 -1.76 0.13 -6.40
N TYR A 38 -1.40 -0.78 -5.50
CA TYR A 38 -2.14 -0.99 -4.26
C TYR A 38 -2.08 0.26 -3.36
N ALA A 39 -0.89 0.84 -3.19
CA ALA A 39 -0.71 2.07 -2.39
C ALA A 39 -1.54 3.23 -2.95
N ALA A 40 -1.60 3.39 -4.27
CA ALA A 40 -2.41 4.41 -4.93
C ALA A 40 -3.92 4.21 -4.69
N VAL A 41 -4.42 2.98 -4.79
CA VAL A 41 -5.83 2.65 -4.46
C VAL A 41 -6.13 3.00 -3.01
N MET A 42 -5.24 2.64 -2.08
CA MET A 42 -5.42 2.93 -0.66
C MET A 42 -5.36 4.43 -0.35
N ALA A 43 -4.48 5.18 -1.01
CA ALA A 43 -4.40 6.63 -0.90
C ALA A 43 -5.70 7.28 -1.41
N TYR A 44 -6.18 6.86 -2.58
CA TYR A 44 -7.44 7.34 -3.13
C TYR A 44 -8.63 7.03 -2.21
N PHE A 45 -8.72 5.81 -1.69
CA PHE A 45 -9.74 5.45 -0.70
C PHE A 45 -9.64 6.31 0.57
N THR A 46 -8.44 6.61 1.05
CA THR A 46 -8.25 7.44 2.26
C THR A 46 -8.68 8.90 2.04
N LEU A 47 -8.53 9.40 0.81
CA LEU A 47 -8.98 10.75 0.44
C LEU A 47 -10.50 10.85 0.31
N LEU A 48 -11.16 9.73 0.03
CA LEU A 48 -12.61 9.63 0.07
C LEU A 48 -13.01 9.48 1.55
N SER A 49 -13.86 10.36 2.10
CA SER A 49 -14.42 10.20 3.44
C SER A 49 -15.44 9.06 3.54
N GLU A 50 -15.20 7.95 2.83
CA GLU A 50 -16.01 6.75 2.87
C GLU A 50 -15.63 5.89 4.07
N GLU A 51 -16.63 5.40 4.78
CA GLU A 51 -16.40 4.52 5.94
C GLU A 51 -16.05 3.08 5.53
N MET A 52 -16.34 2.69 4.29
CA MET A 52 -16.21 1.30 3.83
C MET A 52 -15.49 1.19 2.49
N PHE A 53 -14.56 0.25 2.41
CA PHE A 53 -13.91 -0.12 1.16
C PHE A 53 -14.90 -0.86 0.25
N ARG A 54 -15.23 -0.28 -0.89
CA ARG A 54 -16.21 -0.80 -1.87
C ARG A 54 -15.52 -1.11 -3.21
N LYS A 55 -16.22 -1.77 -4.13
CA LYS A 55 -15.67 -2.07 -5.47
C LYS A 55 -15.44 -0.82 -6.33
N ALA A 56 -16.32 0.16 -6.17
CA ALA A 56 -16.28 1.43 -6.87
C ALA A 56 -16.80 2.54 -5.96
N VAL A 57 -16.19 3.71 -6.05
CA VAL A 57 -16.60 4.93 -5.33
C VAL A 57 -16.34 6.13 -6.22
N GLY A 58 -17.28 7.10 -6.21
CA GLY A 58 -17.08 8.37 -6.93
C GLY A 58 -16.94 8.23 -8.45
N GLY A 59 -17.47 7.14 -9.03
CA GLY A 59 -17.33 6.83 -10.47
C GLY A 59 -16.04 6.11 -10.83
N LEU A 60 -15.13 5.88 -9.89
CA LEU A 60 -13.88 5.15 -10.11
C LEU A 60 -14.02 3.72 -9.58
N VAL A 61 -13.75 2.74 -10.46
CA VAL A 61 -13.67 1.32 -10.12
C VAL A 61 -12.24 1.02 -9.68
N TYR A 62 -12.04 0.54 -8.45
CA TYR A 62 -10.70 0.35 -7.90
C TYR A 62 -9.89 -0.71 -8.68
N GLY A 63 -10.56 -1.75 -9.18
CA GLY A 63 -9.93 -2.77 -10.01
C GLY A 63 -9.37 -2.18 -11.31
N ASP A 64 -10.17 -1.37 -12.01
CA ASP A 64 -9.77 -0.77 -13.27
C ASP A 64 -8.64 0.25 -13.05
N PHE A 65 -8.71 1.03 -11.97
CA PHE A 65 -7.64 1.96 -11.59
C PHE A 65 -6.33 1.23 -11.26
N TYR A 66 -6.42 0.14 -10.50
CA TYR A 66 -5.27 -0.71 -10.17
C TYR A 66 -4.62 -1.28 -11.44
N CYS A 67 -5.42 -1.88 -12.33
CA CYS A 67 -4.94 -2.42 -13.60
C CYS A 67 -4.35 -1.32 -14.50
N THR A 68 -4.95 -0.14 -14.53
CA THR A 68 -4.44 0.99 -15.33
C THR A 68 -3.04 1.41 -14.89
N ILE A 69 -2.78 1.45 -13.58
CA ILE A 69 -1.44 1.75 -13.06
C ILE A 69 -0.45 0.67 -13.50
N ILE A 70 -0.80 -0.61 -13.35
CA ILE A 70 0.08 -1.70 -13.78
C ILE A 70 0.39 -1.60 -15.28
N SER A 71 -0.63 -1.42 -16.11
CA SER A 71 -0.45 -1.27 -17.55
C SER A 71 0.43 -0.06 -17.89
N LEU A 72 0.34 1.04 -17.15
CA LEU A 72 1.25 2.19 -17.32
C LEU A 72 2.73 1.81 -17.08
N PHE A 73 3.01 0.98 -16.08
CA PHE A 73 4.38 0.51 -15.81
C PHE A 73 4.85 -0.51 -16.86
N GLU A 74 3.98 -1.43 -17.27
CA GLU A 74 4.28 -2.47 -18.27
C GLU A 74 4.48 -1.87 -19.67
N GLU A 75 3.61 -0.98 -20.12
CA GLU A 75 3.71 -0.32 -21.44
C GLU A 75 4.96 0.56 -21.57
N LYS A 76 5.45 1.07 -20.43
CA LYS A 76 6.62 1.97 -20.35
C LYS A 76 7.81 1.32 -19.67
N GLU A 77 7.92 0.00 -19.67
CA GLU A 77 8.99 -0.73 -18.96
C GLU A 77 10.40 -0.20 -19.29
N THR A 78 10.64 0.18 -20.55
CA THR A 78 11.94 0.70 -20.99
C THR A 78 12.16 2.18 -20.70
N ASP A 79 11.11 2.92 -20.35
CA ASP A 79 11.16 4.36 -20.08
C ASP A 79 12.01 4.63 -18.83
N PRO A 80 12.96 5.58 -18.87
CA PRO A 80 13.72 5.99 -17.70
C PRO A 80 12.85 6.32 -16.49
N TRP A 81 11.67 6.90 -16.69
CA TRP A 81 10.74 7.23 -15.62
C TRP A 81 10.32 6.01 -14.79
N VAL A 82 10.08 4.86 -15.43
CA VAL A 82 9.69 3.63 -14.70
C VAL A 82 10.83 3.17 -13.80
N LYS A 83 12.06 3.13 -14.35
CA LYS A 83 13.26 2.71 -13.60
C LYS A 83 13.56 3.64 -12.45
N GLU A 84 13.48 4.95 -12.67
CA GLU A 84 13.70 5.97 -11.65
C GLU A 84 12.62 5.89 -10.55
N THR A 85 11.35 5.68 -10.95
CA THR A 85 10.24 5.55 -10.00
C THR A 85 10.41 4.32 -9.13
N LEU A 86 10.68 3.15 -9.72
CA LEU A 86 10.92 1.92 -8.96
C LEU A 86 12.16 2.03 -8.08
N ALA A 87 13.23 2.65 -8.57
CA ALA A 87 14.43 2.90 -7.77
C ALA A 87 14.13 3.80 -6.57
N TRP A 88 13.38 4.89 -6.76
CA TRP A 88 12.98 5.80 -5.68
C TRP A 88 12.14 5.11 -4.60
N TRP A 89 11.19 4.26 -4.99
CA TRP A 89 10.37 3.50 -4.05
C TRP A 89 11.13 2.45 -3.24
N ASN A 90 12.30 2.01 -3.74
CA ASN A 90 13.15 1.00 -3.14
C ASN A 90 14.40 1.57 -2.43
N GLN A 91 14.47 2.89 -2.22
CA GLN A 91 15.46 3.53 -1.35
C GLN A 91 15.14 3.29 0.12
#